data_AF-A0A7U9SGL4-F1
#
_entry.id   AF-A0A7U9SGL4-F1
#
_cell.length_a   1.000
_cell.length_b   1.000
_cell.length_c   1.000
_cell.angle_alpha   90.00
_cell.angle_beta   90.00
_cell.angle_gamma   90.00
#
_symmetry.space_group_name_H-M   'P 1'
#
loop_
_entity.id
_entity.type
_entity.pdbx_description
1 polymer ?
#
loop_
_entity_poly.entity_id
_entity_poly.type
_entity_poly.pdbx_seq_one_letter_code
_entity_poly.pdbx_strand_id
1 'polypeptide(L)' 'MFQIFKKVQRKPETQNYDPANQKPILRCSICTGEQVAGFKDLHTGKFTDIMLIKDEKDLAAFKKQYGVTEITKEF' A
#
# COMPACT_ATOMS: atom_id res chain seq x y z
N MET A 1 -37.86 -11.88 1.35
CA MET A 1 -37.39 -10.48 1.39
C MET A 1 -36.00 -10.46 2.03
N PHE A 2 -34.94 -10.78 1.30
CA PHE A 2 -33.58 -10.80 1.84
C PHE A 2 -32.97 -9.40 1.72
N GLN A 3 -32.96 -8.66 2.83
CA GLN A 3 -32.26 -7.39 2.92
C GLN A 3 -30.76 -7.68 3.02
N ILE A 4 -30.07 -7.50 1.90
CA ILE A 4 -28.62 -7.61 1.82
C ILE A 4 -28.05 -6.39 2.55
N PHE A 5 -27.56 -6.60 3.78
CA PHE A 5 -26.81 -5.60 4.53
C PHE A 5 -25.57 -5.22 3.72
N LYS A 6 -25.65 -4.09 3.01
CA LYS A 6 -24.51 -3.39 2.40
C LYS A 6 -23.57 -3.01 3.55
N LYS A 7 -22.56 -3.83 3.79
CA LYS A 7 -21.47 -3.52 4.73
C LYS A 7 -20.70 -2.34 4.14
N VAL A 8 -21.09 -1.12 4.54
CA VAL A 8 -20.29 0.08 4.30
C VAL A 8 -19.01 -0.12 5.09
N GLN A 9 -17.98 -0.62 4.42
CA GLN A 9 -16.63 -0.60 4.95
C GLN A 9 -16.24 0.87 5.03
N ARG A 10 -16.38 1.46 6.22
CA ARG A 10 -15.79 2.76 6.56
C ARG A 10 -14.32 2.63 6.20
N LYS A 11 -13.91 3.28 5.11
CA LYS A 11 -12.51 3.41 4.73
C LYS A 11 -11.85 4.13 5.90
N PRO A 12 -10.99 3.49 6.70
CA PRO A 12 -10.27 4.18 7.76
C PRO A 12 -9.43 5.22 7.04
N GLU A 13 -9.65 6.51 7.31
CA GLU A 13 -8.97 7.69 6.76
C GLU A 13 -7.73 7.31 5.94
N THR A 14 -7.97 6.89 4.69
CA THR A 14 -6.90 6.42 3.84
C THR A 14 -6.15 7.68 3.51
N GLN A 15 -4.93 7.83 4.03
CA GLN A 15 -3.97 8.77 3.44
C GLN A 15 -4.11 8.59 1.93
N ASN A 16 -4.53 9.68 1.28
CA ASN A 16 -5.25 9.66 0.02
C ASN A 16 -4.26 9.32 -1.10
N TYR A 17 -3.94 8.04 -1.24
CA TYR A 17 -3.11 7.55 -2.32
C TYR A 17 -3.92 7.60 -3.61
N ASP A 18 -3.32 8.19 -4.64
CA ASP A 18 -3.94 8.32 -5.95
C ASP A 18 -3.46 7.20 -6.88
N PRO A 19 -4.25 6.14 -7.12
CA PRO A 19 -3.83 5.03 -7.98
C PRO A 19 -3.63 5.42 -9.45
N ALA A 20 -4.07 6.61 -9.88
CA ALA A 20 -3.83 7.09 -11.24
C ALA A 20 -2.44 7.73 -11.39
N ASN A 21 -1.92 8.34 -10.33
CA ASN A 21 -0.70 9.14 -10.35
C ASN A 21 0.43 8.54 -9.52
N GLN A 22 0.11 7.60 -8.64
CA GLN A 22 1.05 6.96 -7.75
C GLN A 22 0.97 5.44 -7.98
N LYS A 23 2.05 4.74 -7.62
CA LYS A 23 2.17 3.29 -7.74
C LYS A 23 2.61 2.69 -6.41
N PRO A 24 2.01 1.59 -5.93
CA PRO A 24 2.43 0.98 -4.68
C PRO A 24 3.72 0.20 -4.93
N ILE A 25 4.77 0.58 -4.21
CA ILE A 25 6.10 -0.03 -4.33
C ILE A 25 6.55 -0.53 -2.96
N LEU A 26 7.11 -1.74 -2.95
CA LEU A 26 7.83 -2.31 -1.83
C LEU A 26 9.32 -2.16 -2.14
N ARG A 27 9.96 -1.17 -1.51
CA ARG A 27 11.39 -0.95 -1.66
C ARG A 27 12.15 -1.85 -0.69
N CYS A 28 12.99 -2.73 -1.20
CA CYS A 28 13.82 -3.63 -0.41
C CYS A 28 15.26 -3.14 -0.42
N SER A 29 15.79 -2.74 0.73
CA SER A 29 17.19 -2.35 0.84
C SER A 29 18.10 -3.57 0.72
N ILE A 30 18.92 -3.63 -0.32
CA ILE A 30 19.93 -4.70 -0.50
C ILE A 30 20.99 -4.71 0.60
N CYS A 31 21.22 -3.56 1.25
CA CYS A 31 22.27 -3.39 2.25
C CYS A 31 21.84 -3.85 3.66
N THR A 32 20.56 -3.63 4.03
CA THR A 32 20.05 -3.91 5.38
C THR A 32 18.99 -5.01 5.41
N GLY A 33 18.45 -5.41 4.26
CA GLY A 33 17.35 -6.37 4.16
C GLY A 33 15.98 -5.79 4.56
N GLU A 34 15.92 -4.51 4.91
CA GLU A 34 14.67 -3.84 5.29
C GLU A 34 13.77 -3.62 4.09
N GLN A 35 12.47 -3.90 4.26
CA GLN A 35 11.47 -3.65 3.23
C GLN A 35 10.57 -2.52 3.67
N VAL A 36 10.36 -1.53 2.81
CA VAL A 36 9.49 -0.39 3.06
C VAL A 36 8.40 -0.36 2.00
N ALA A 37 7.15 -0.49 2.43
CA ALA A 37 6.01 -0.25 1.58
C ALA A 37 5.74 1.25 1.52
N GLY A 38 5.55 1.72 0.29
CA GLY A 38 5.30 3.12 0.03
C GLY A 38 4.67 3.32 -1.33
N PHE A 39 4.57 4.59 -1.71
CA PHE A 39 4.01 4.99 -2.98
C PHE A 39 5.04 5.78 -3.77
N LYS A 40 5.24 5.37 -5.02
CA LYS A 40 6.07 6.08 -5.97
C LYS A 40 5.16 6.91 -6.86
N ASP A 41 5.38 8.21 -6.84
CA ASP A 41 4.71 9.12 -7.75
C ASP A 41 5.25 8.89 -9.18
N LEU A 42 4.34 8.67 -10.12
CA LEU A 42 4.66 8.32 -11.51
C LEU A 42 5.15 9.53 -12.31
N HIS A 43 4.79 10.75 -11.90
CA HIS A 43 5.17 11.99 -12.59
C HIS A 43 6.53 12.49 -12.14
N THR A 44 6.77 12.48 -10.83
CA THR A 44 7.99 13.01 -10.20
C THR A 44 9.02 11.92 -9.92
N GLY A 45 8.63 10.65 -9.92
CA GLY A 45 9.47 9.52 -9.52
C GLY A 45 9.75 9.46 -8.01
N LYS A 46 9.16 10.36 -7.21
CA LYS A 46 9.40 10.44 -5.77
C LYS A 46 8.77 9.25 -5.07
N PHE A 47 9.59 8.49 -4.34
CA PHE A 47 9.11 7.46 -3.43
C PHE A 47 8.77 8.08 -2.07
N THR A 48 7.60 7.73 -1.54
CA THR A 48 7.15 8.14 -0.22
C THR A 48 7.02 6.90 0.66
N ASP A 49 7.89 6.82 1.66
CA ASP A 49 7.90 5.77 2.67
C ASP A 49 6.66 5.88 3.56
N ILE A 50 5.87 4.81 3.63
CA ILE A 50 4.61 4.78 4.39
C ILE A 50 4.71 3.82 5.58
N MET A 51 5.22 2.62 5.34
CA MET A 51 5.25 1.55 6.35
C MET A 51 6.46 0.65 6.17
N LEU A 52 7.16 0.37 7.28
CA LEU A 52 8.17 -0.69 7.31
C LEU A 52 7.47 -2.05 7.32
N ILE A 53 7.84 -2.92 6.38
CA ILE A 53 7.33 -4.27 6.24
C ILE A 53 8.40 -5.24 6.75
N LYS A 54 8.08 -5.94 7.84
CA LYS A 54 8.96 -6.97 8.39
C LYS A 54 8.52 -8.36 7.93
N ASP A 55 7.20 -8.57 7.90
CA ASP A 55 6.59 -9.85 7.57
C ASP A 55 5.41 -9.69 6.60
N GLU A 56 4.92 -10.82 6.07
CA GLU A 56 3.76 -10.84 5.19
C GLU A 56 2.49 -10.28 5.84
N LYS A 57 2.40 -10.30 7.18
CA LYS A 57 1.30 -9.70 7.95
C LYS A 57 1.27 -8.19 7.80
N ASP A 58 2.42 -7.53 7.87
CA ASP A 58 2.53 -6.09 7.64
C ASP A 58 2.17 -5.75 6.20
N LEU A 59 2.62 -6.56 5.25
CA LEU A 59 2.30 -6.37 3.84
C LEU A 59 0.80 -6.50 3.57
N ALA A 60 0.15 -7.51 4.16
CA ALA A 60 -1.29 -7.71 4.07
C ALA A 60 -2.07 -6.56 4.75
N ALA A 61 -1.57 -6.06 5.87
CA ALA A 61 -2.14 -4.90 6.54
C ALA A 61 -2.07 -3.65 5.66
N PHE A 62 -0.90 -3.36 5.06
CA PHE A 62 -0.71 -2.26 4.11
C PHE A 62 -1.68 -2.39 2.92
N LYS A 63 -1.72 -3.56 2.28
CA LYS A 63 -2.63 -3.84 1.17
C LYS A 63 -4.09 -3.61 1.53
N LYS A 64 -4.53 -4.11 2.69
CA LYS A 64 -5.91 -3.94 3.18
C LYS A 64 -6.22 -2.50 3.56
N GLN A 65 -5.26 -1.80 4.17
CA GLN A 65 -5.41 -0.41 4.59
C GLN A 65 -5.59 0.52 3.40
N TYR A 66 -4.79 0.34 2.34
CA TYR A 66 -4.81 1.18 1.15
C TYR A 66 -5.68 0.63 0.00
N GLY A 67 -6.28 -0.54 0.18
CA GLY A 67 -7.06 -1.21 -0.88
C GLY A 67 -6.21 -1.64 -2.08
N VAL A 68 -4.93 -1.88 -1.86
CA VAL A 68 -3.96 -2.28 -2.89
C VAL A 68 -3.95 -3.80 -3.01
N THR A 69 -4.22 -4.32 -4.21
CA THR A 69 -4.16 -5.77 -4.48
C THR A 69 -2.73 -6.22 -4.81
N GLU A 70 -2.07 -5.46 -5.68
CA GLU A 70 -0.74 -5.75 -6.21
C GLU A 70 0.25 -4.66 -5.82
N ILE A 71 1.44 -5.07 -5.40
CA ILE A 71 2.53 -4.19 -5.00
C ILE A 71 3.77 -4.58 -5.78
N THR A 72 4.42 -3.60 -6.41
CA THR A 72 5.63 -3.85 -7.19
C THR A 72 6.84 -3.85 -6.26
N LYS A 73 7.71 -4.86 -6.34
CA LYS A 73 8.96 -4.87 -5.57
C LYS A 73 10.05 -4.14 -6.34
N GLU A 74 10.74 -3.21 -5.69
CA GLU A 74 11.90 -2.47 -6.21
C GLU A 74 13.07 -2.73 -5.25
N PHE A 75 14.26 -3.02 -5.79
CA PHE A 75 15.47 -3.38 -5.03
C PHE A 75 16.58 -2.38 -5.29
#